data_AF-A0A4Z2CYG2-F1
#
_entry.id   AF-A0A4Z2CYG2-F1
#
_cell.length_a   1.000
_cell.length_b   1.000
_cell.length_c   1.000
_cell.angle_alpha   90.00
_cell.angle_beta   90.00
_cell.angle_gamma   90.00
#
_symmetry.space_group_name_H-M   'P 1'
#
loop_
_entity.id
_entity.type
_entity.pdbx_description
1 polymer ?
#
loop_
_entity_poly.entity_id
_entity_poly.type
_entity_poly.pdbx_seq_one_letter_code
_entity_poly.pdbx_strand_id
1 'polypeptide(L)'
;MEHGGVLCLQEVCISSDAKEVDKRWALKVLSCVANAGTHYKEIMCECYGIRAVAECMAKSKSEETQEAARDLLEILAEGNPRFSDQVYKGLIGVLPCNSPKAQQLALQSIRVLQANRNTANRALIDRIVYLLESLHLEVQSAVIELVRVLMKFDIADDILLALITLLKPQHEIQLGKLFTEATSDHDDDDDNEISSHTNSGDEEGHSSRLSPAGSHNSYNNISEMKPTPVKSTKLTKLSTKQANIRDRHPSICKTEKMMKDKHTKHHSSDSKVDNQPLPVFVQQAAAAKCLHILSQDSPTISIKIIKMGAISNLLYAMGNLEFPDAQRQASLALEYLCKTYTLIDQVVNEAMGPVLHEEFIKNPDSYYLQMTPLQADVLVSNRVNFIGDEL
;
A
#
# COMPACT_ATOMS: atom_id res chain seq x y z
N MET A 1 43.61 1.67 20.89
CA MET A 1 42.73 1.56 19.72
C MET A 1 42.62 0.08 19.36
N GLU A 2 41.80 -0.70 20.07
CA GLU A 2 41.80 -2.16 19.88
C GLU A 2 40.85 -2.63 18.76
N HIS A 3 39.96 -1.76 18.28
CA HIS A 3 38.94 -2.10 17.25
C HIS A 3 38.97 -1.19 16.02
N GLY A 4 40.06 -0.44 15.80
CA GLY A 4 40.16 0.54 14.72
C GLY A 4 39.94 -0.04 13.31
N GLY A 5 40.36 -1.29 13.08
CA GLY A 5 40.13 -1.98 11.81
C GLY A 5 38.64 -2.25 11.53
N VAL A 6 37.89 -2.70 12.55
CA VAL A 6 36.45 -2.97 12.42
C VAL A 6 35.68 -1.69 12.13
N LEU A 7 35.99 -0.60 12.85
CA LEU A 7 35.35 0.71 12.64
C LEU A 7 35.65 1.26 11.25
N CYS A 8 36.90 1.19 10.79
CA CYS A 8 37.28 1.63 9.44
C CYS A 8 36.50 0.88 8.35
N LEU A 9 36.36 -0.44 8.48
CA LEU A 9 35.57 -1.23 7.52
C LEU A 9 34.08 -0.85 7.56
N GLN A 10 33.53 -0.61 8.74
CA GLN A 10 32.14 -0.15 8.90
C GLN A 10 31.92 1.23 8.27
N GLU A 11 32.88 2.15 8.40
CA GLU A 11 32.86 3.46 7.74
C GLU A 11 32.88 3.33 6.22
N VAL A 12 33.69 2.41 5.67
CA VAL A 12 33.67 2.10 4.23
C VAL A 12 32.29 1.62 3.79
N CYS A 13 31.63 0.76 4.56
CA CYS A 13 30.30 0.25 4.23
C CYS A 13 29.24 1.35 4.10
N ILE A 14 29.27 2.37 4.96
CA ILE A 14 28.27 3.46 4.97
C ILE A 14 28.67 4.68 4.14
N SER A 15 29.91 4.74 3.67
CA SER A 15 30.42 5.87 2.88
C SER A 15 29.68 6.03 1.56
N SER A 16 29.24 7.26 1.26
CA SER A 16 28.63 7.61 -0.03
C SER A 16 29.62 7.56 -1.19
N ASP A 17 30.90 7.79 -0.90
CA ASP A 17 31.96 7.96 -1.90
C ASP A 17 32.73 6.66 -2.17
N ALA A 18 32.54 5.64 -1.32
CA ALA A 18 33.13 4.32 -1.50
C ALA A 18 32.50 3.60 -2.69
N LYS A 19 33.34 2.93 -3.50
CA LYS A 19 32.86 2.09 -4.60
C LYS A 19 32.12 0.87 -4.05
N GLU A 20 31.11 0.39 -4.76
CA GLU A 20 30.35 -0.79 -4.35
C GLU A 20 31.24 -2.04 -4.19
N VAL A 21 32.30 -2.15 -5.01
CA VAL A 21 33.29 -3.22 -4.87
C VAL A 21 34.02 -3.16 -3.53
N ASP A 22 34.38 -1.96 -3.07
CA ASP A 22 35.11 -1.76 -1.82
C ASP A 22 34.20 -2.04 -0.62
N LYS A 23 32.93 -1.60 -0.68
CA LYS A 23 31.89 -1.93 0.31
C LYS A 23 31.71 -3.44 0.44
N ARG A 24 31.60 -4.15 -0.69
CA ARG A 24 31.47 -5.61 -0.71
C ARG A 24 32.67 -6.31 -0.09
N TRP A 25 33.89 -5.87 -0.41
CA TRP A 25 35.09 -6.43 0.20
C TRP A 25 35.17 -6.13 1.70
N ALA A 26 34.79 -4.93 2.13
CA ALA A 26 34.71 -4.59 3.54
C ALA A 26 33.73 -5.52 4.30
N LEU A 27 32.55 -5.76 3.73
CA LEU A 27 31.57 -6.72 4.26
C LEU A 27 32.14 -8.13 4.34
N LYS A 28 32.83 -8.61 3.29
CA LYS A 28 33.45 -9.94 3.30
C LYS A 28 34.53 -10.09 4.38
N VAL A 29 35.36 -9.07 4.57
CA VAL A 29 36.37 -9.06 5.64
C VAL A 29 35.70 -9.07 7.02
N LEU A 30 34.65 -8.27 7.21
CA LEU A 30 33.85 -8.30 8.44
C LEU A 30 33.23 -9.69 8.66
N SER A 31 32.72 -10.36 7.62
CA SER A 31 32.22 -11.74 7.74
C SER A 31 33.32 -12.73 8.18
N CYS A 32 34.54 -12.60 7.68
CA CYS A 32 35.67 -13.41 8.16
C CYS A 32 35.96 -13.17 9.65
N VAL A 33 35.91 -11.90 10.09
CA VAL A 33 36.10 -11.55 11.51
C VAL A 33 34.97 -12.12 12.38
N ALA A 34 33.71 -11.98 11.94
CA ALA A 34 32.56 -12.51 12.67
C ALA A 34 32.59 -14.04 12.78
N ASN A 35 33.07 -14.73 11.74
CA ASN A 35 33.18 -16.20 11.73
C ASN A 35 34.33 -16.74 12.58
N ALA A 36 35.27 -15.90 13.04
CA ALA A 36 36.34 -16.33 13.94
C ALA A 36 35.84 -16.73 15.34
N GLY A 37 34.61 -16.35 15.71
CA GLY A 37 33.95 -16.80 16.93
C GLY A 37 33.01 -15.76 17.54
N THR A 38 32.17 -16.18 18.50
CA THR A 38 31.14 -15.33 19.11
C THR A 38 31.71 -14.05 19.72
N HIS A 39 32.88 -14.10 20.35
CA HIS A 39 33.55 -12.92 20.91
C HIS A 39 33.76 -11.80 19.87
N TYR A 40 34.15 -12.14 18.64
CA TYR A 40 34.35 -11.17 17.56
C TYR A 40 33.02 -10.64 17.01
N LYS A 41 31.98 -11.49 16.96
CA LYS A 41 30.61 -11.04 16.62
C LYS A 41 30.13 -9.99 17.61
N GLU A 42 30.33 -10.23 18.91
CA GLU A 42 29.92 -9.32 19.98
C GLU A 42 30.66 -7.98 19.91
N ILE A 43 31.99 -7.97 19.78
CA ILE A 43 32.77 -6.73 19.59
C ILE A 43 32.24 -5.93 18.40
N MET A 44 31.99 -6.59 17.27
CA MET A 44 31.47 -5.92 16.08
C MET A 44 30.09 -5.30 16.32
N CYS A 45 29.23 -5.98 17.05
CA CYS A 45 27.90 -5.47 17.40
C CYS A 45 27.99 -4.29 18.39
N GLU A 46 28.86 -4.36 19.39
CA GLU A 46 29.13 -3.27 20.36
C GLU A 46 29.66 -2.01 19.66
N CYS A 47 30.45 -2.18 18.60
CA CYS A 47 30.91 -1.10 17.74
C CYS A 47 29.86 -0.62 16.71
N TYR A 48 28.57 -0.84 16.94
CA TYR A 48 27.47 -0.46 16.03
C TYR A 48 27.48 -1.13 14.65
N GLY A 49 28.14 -2.29 14.51
CA GLY A 49 28.25 -3.01 13.24
C GLY A 49 26.91 -3.39 12.63
N ILE A 50 25.92 -3.78 13.44
CA ILE A 50 24.57 -4.10 12.96
C ILE A 50 23.96 -2.92 12.21
N ARG A 51 24.06 -1.70 12.77
CA ARG A 51 23.53 -0.49 12.14
C ARG A 51 24.27 -0.18 10.85
N ALA A 52 25.61 -0.23 10.86
CA ALA A 52 26.42 0.05 9.69
C ALA A 52 26.12 -0.91 8.53
N VAL A 53 25.99 -2.21 8.83
CA VAL A 53 25.70 -3.24 7.82
C VAL A 53 24.27 -3.12 7.29
N ALA A 54 23.27 -2.91 8.17
CA ALA A 54 21.89 -2.68 7.74
C ALA A 54 21.73 -1.41 6.89
N GLU A 55 22.45 -0.33 7.25
CA GLU A 55 22.47 0.90 6.48
C GLU A 55 23.14 0.70 5.11
N CYS A 56 24.24 -0.06 5.05
CA CYS A 56 24.90 -0.44 3.81
C CYS A 56 23.94 -1.21 2.89
N MET A 57 23.22 -2.20 3.44
CA MET A 57 22.21 -2.98 2.73
C MET A 57 21.09 -2.09 2.16
N ALA A 58 20.58 -1.15 2.96
CA ALA A 58 19.48 -0.27 2.57
C ALA A 58 19.86 0.77 1.49
N LYS A 59 21.12 1.23 1.47
CA LYS A 59 21.59 2.31 0.59
C LYS A 59 22.39 1.85 -0.63
N SER A 60 22.92 0.63 -0.60
CA SER A 60 23.71 0.07 -1.69
C SER A 60 22.86 -0.08 -2.97
N LYS A 61 23.52 0.09 -4.12
CA LYS A 61 22.91 -0.09 -5.46
C LYS A 61 23.28 -1.42 -6.11
N SER A 62 24.25 -2.14 -5.54
CA SER A 62 24.74 -3.44 -6.03
C SER A 62 24.06 -4.56 -5.28
N GLU A 63 23.35 -5.44 -5.99
CA GLU A 63 22.71 -6.61 -5.38
C GLU A 63 23.72 -7.50 -4.67
N GLU A 64 24.93 -7.67 -5.21
CA GLU A 64 25.98 -8.49 -4.59
C GLU A 64 26.48 -7.89 -3.28
N THR A 65 26.41 -6.56 -3.14
CA THR A 65 26.78 -5.86 -1.90
C THR A 65 25.67 -5.98 -0.87
N GLN A 66 24.41 -5.89 -1.30
CA GLN A 66 23.24 -6.12 -0.44
C GLN A 66 23.19 -7.58 0.07
N GLU A 67 23.50 -8.55 -0.78
CA GLU A 67 23.61 -9.98 -0.41
C GLU A 67 24.74 -10.20 0.61
N ALA A 68 25.93 -9.62 0.38
CA ALA A 68 27.01 -9.70 1.35
C ALA A 68 26.66 -9.06 2.70
N ALA A 69 25.87 -7.99 2.70
CA ALA A 69 25.40 -7.34 3.92
C ALA A 69 24.36 -8.20 4.65
N ARG A 70 23.42 -8.82 3.92
CA ARG A 70 22.48 -9.80 4.46
C ARG A 70 23.23 -10.96 5.13
N ASP A 71 24.18 -11.56 4.43
CA ASP A 71 24.97 -12.70 4.93
C ASP A 71 25.68 -12.35 6.24
N LEU A 72 26.28 -11.16 6.30
CA LEU A 72 26.93 -10.70 7.52
C LEU A 72 25.93 -10.51 8.67
N LEU A 73 24.73 -9.95 8.42
CA LEU A 73 23.70 -9.83 9.45
C LEU A 73 23.26 -11.21 9.96
N GLU A 74 23.04 -12.18 9.09
CA GLU A 74 22.69 -13.55 9.50
C GLU A 74 23.82 -14.19 10.33
N ILE A 75 25.08 -14.05 9.90
CA ILE A 75 26.25 -14.50 10.66
C ILE A 75 26.28 -13.85 12.05
N LEU A 76 25.98 -12.56 12.16
CA LEU A 76 25.97 -11.84 13.44
C LEU A 76 24.87 -12.34 14.39
N ALA A 77 23.75 -12.84 13.87
CA ALA A 77 22.66 -13.41 14.67
C ALA A 77 22.90 -14.89 15.03
N GLU A 78 23.55 -15.66 14.16
CA GLU A 78 23.76 -17.09 14.34
C GLU A 78 24.68 -17.38 15.53
N GLY A 79 24.23 -18.24 16.45
CA GLY A 79 25.01 -18.61 17.64
C GLY A 79 25.30 -17.44 18.59
N ASN A 80 24.57 -16.32 18.46
CA ASN A 80 24.77 -15.09 19.25
C ASN A 80 23.46 -14.57 19.86
N PRO A 81 22.97 -15.20 20.96
CA PRO A 81 21.72 -14.81 21.59
C PRO A 81 21.70 -13.35 22.09
N ARG A 82 22.87 -12.82 22.49
CA ARG A 82 23.02 -11.48 23.05
C ARG A 82 22.63 -10.38 22.06
N PHE A 83 22.98 -10.54 20.79
CA PHE A 83 22.71 -9.53 19.74
C PHE A 83 21.70 -9.95 18.69
N SER A 84 21.22 -11.21 18.71
CA SER A 84 20.23 -11.70 17.74
C SER A 84 19.01 -10.79 17.64
N ASP A 85 18.47 -10.31 18.76
CA ASP A 85 17.32 -9.38 18.78
C ASP A 85 17.62 -8.03 18.12
N GLN A 86 18.84 -7.52 18.32
CA GLN A 86 19.27 -6.28 17.71
C GLN A 86 19.47 -6.44 16.20
N VAL A 87 19.99 -7.58 15.73
CA VAL A 87 20.09 -7.91 14.30
C VAL A 87 18.69 -7.97 13.68
N TYR A 88 17.77 -8.69 14.34
CA TYR A 88 16.39 -8.81 13.88
C TYR A 88 15.69 -7.44 13.77
N LYS A 89 15.85 -6.57 14.77
CA LYS A 89 15.37 -5.17 14.70
C LYS A 89 16.08 -4.35 13.61
N GLY A 90 17.37 -4.59 13.40
CA GLY A 90 18.16 -3.98 12.33
C GLY A 90 17.60 -4.30 10.95
N LEU A 91 17.27 -5.58 10.69
CA LEU A 91 16.64 -6.02 9.44
C LEU A 91 15.25 -5.40 9.24
N ILE A 92 14.44 -5.29 10.30
CA ILE A 92 13.15 -4.57 10.24
C ILE A 92 13.37 -3.09 9.85
N GLY A 93 14.47 -2.49 10.31
CA GLY A 93 14.88 -1.14 9.94
C GLY A 93 15.29 -0.97 8.47
N VAL A 94 15.57 -2.05 7.73
CA VAL A 94 15.87 -2.02 6.29
C VAL A 94 14.60 -1.93 5.43
N LEU A 95 13.47 -2.46 5.91
CA LEU A 95 12.21 -2.53 5.17
C LEU A 95 11.71 -1.19 4.57
N PRO A 96 11.83 -0.01 5.22
CA PRO A 96 11.41 1.26 4.60
C PRO A 96 12.38 1.82 3.53
N CYS A 97 13.34 1.03 3.01
CA CYS A 97 14.21 1.49 1.93
C CYS A 97 13.51 1.42 0.55
N ASN A 98 14.16 1.98 -0.48
CA ASN A 98 13.62 2.05 -1.85
C ASN A 98 14.12 0.92 -2.76
N SER A 99 14.95 0.00 -2.27
CA SER A 99 15.48 -1.10 -3.08
C SER A 99 14.62 -2.36 -2.89
N PRO A 100 13.93 -2.84 -3.94
CA PRO A 100 13.11 -4.04 -3.85
C PRO A 100 13.91 -5.27 -3.45
N LYS A 101 15.13 -5.39 -4.00
CA LYS A 101 16.07 -6.45 -3.65
C LYS A 101 16.45 -6.40 -2.16
N ALA A 102 16.80 -5.23 -1.62
CA ALA A 102 17.12 -5.12 -0.19
C ALA A 102 15.91 -5.45 0.70
N GLN A 103 14.71 -4.98 0.35
CA GLN A 103 13.48 -5.34 1.05
C GLN A 103 13.26 -6.86 1.03
N GLN A 104 13.37 -7.50 -0.14
CA GLN A 104 13.22 -8.94 -0.31
C GLN A 104 14.22 -9.73 0.56
N LEU A 105 15.51 -9.37 0.49
CA LEU A 105 16.56 -10.02 1.29
C LEU A 105 16.30 -9.85 2.79
N ALA A 106 15.90 -8.65 3.24
CA ALA A 106 15.60 -8.38 4.63
C ALA A 106 14.39 -9.20 5.12
N LEU A 107 13.31 -9.28 4.33
CA LEU A 107 12.13 -10.11 4.64
C LEU A 107 12.49 -11.59 4.76
N GLN A 108 13.33 -12.11 3.85
CA GLN A 108 13.80 -13.50 3.90
C GLN A 108 14.60 -13.79 5.19
N SER A 109 15.53 -12.91 5.56
CA SER A 109 16.31 -13.08 6.80
C SER A 109 15.44 -12.92 8.05
N ILE A 110 14.49 -11.98 8.07
CA ILE A 110 13.50 -11.84 9.16
C ILE A 110 12.73 -13.14 9.32
N ARG A 111 12.27 -13.74 8.21
CA ARG A 111 11.53 -15.01 8.24
C ARG A 111 12.36 -16.15 8.85
N VAL A 112 13.64 -16.27 8.45
CA VAL A 112 14.56 -17.29 9.00
C VAL A 112 14.80 -17.06 10.50
N LEU A 113 15.09 -15.82 10.89
CA LEU A 113 15.35 -15.49 12.30
C LEU A 113 14.09 -15.58 13.18
N GLN A 114 12.91 -15.37 12.61
CA GLN A 114 11.64 -15.50 13.32
C GLN A 114 11.36 -16.95 13.75
N ALA A 115 11.78 -17.94 12.96
CA ALA A 115 11.55 -19.35 13.26
C ALA A 115 12.18 -19.81 14.59
N ASN A 116 13.25 -19.13 15.04
CA ASN A 116 13.95 -19.43 16.29
C ASN A 116 13.45 -18.59 17.48
N ARG A 117 12.38 -17.81 17.30
CA ARG A 117 11.83 -16.90 18.30
C ARG A 117 10.47 -17.37 18.77
N ASN A 118 10.07 -16.94 19.97
CA ASN A 118 8.75 -17.23 20.53
C ASN A 118 7.74 -16.11 20.27
N THR A 119 8.21 -14.87 20.11
CA THR A 119 7.38 -13.66 19.93
C THR A 119 7.80 -12.95 18.65
N ALA A 120 6.85 -12.34 17.97
CA ALA A 120 7.12 -11.50 16.81
C ALA A 120 7.16 -10.03 17.20
N ASN A 121 7.93 -9.22 16.48
CA ASN A 121 7.94 -7.77 16.71
C ASN A 121 6.71 -7.14 16.05
N ARG A 122 5.86 -6.48 16.85
CA ARG A 122 4.64 -5.81 16.38
C ARG A 122 4.87 -4.76 15.30
N ALA A 123 6.06 -4.16 15.23
CA ALA A 123 6.41 -3.25 14.14
C ALA A 123 6.29 -3.90 12.75
N LEU A 124 6.31 -5.24 12.66
CA LEU A 124 6.11 -5.95 11.40
C LEU A 124 4.71 -5.74 10.82
N ILE A 125 3.68 -5.47 11.62
CA ILE A 125 2.31 -5.28 11.13
C ILE A 125 2.27 -4.06 10.20
N ASP A 126 2.76 -2.91 10.66
CA ASP A 126 2.83 -1.69 9.84
C ASP A 126 3.73 -1.87 8.61
N ARG A 127 4.81 -2.66 8.73
CA ARG A 127 5.72 -2.93 7.62
C ARG A 127 5.12 -3.85 6.57
N ILE A 128 4.34 -4.85 6.98
CA ILE A 128 3.60 -5.74 6.07
C ILE A 128 2.61 -4.90 5.28
N VAL A 129 1.78 -4.10 5.96
CA VAL A 129 0.79 -3.23 5.32
C VAL A 129 1.45 -2.31 4.28
N TYR A 130 2.52 -1.63 4.67
CA TYR A 130 3.29 -0.77 3.77
C TYR A 130 3.81 -1.54 2.55
N LEU A 131 4.47 -2.68 2.75
CA LEU A 131 5.13 -3.41 1.66
C LEU A 131 4.16 -4.13 0.70
N LEU A 132 2.92 -4.37 1.10
CA LEU A 132 1.89 -4.91 0.20
C LEU A 132 1.50 -3.92 -0.91
N GLU A 133 1.85 -2.63 -0.79
CA GLU A 133 1.64 -1.62 -1.85
C GLU A 133 2.71 -1.65 -2.93
N SER A 134 3.79 -2.42 -2.71
CA SER A 134 4.90 -2.49 -3.65
C SER A 134 4.45 -3.09 -4.98
N LEU A 135 4.84 -2.46 -6.09
CA LEU A 135 4.64 -2.99 -7.44
C LEU A 135 5.60 -4.15 -7.77
N HIS A 136 6.56 -4.43 -6.88
CA HIS A 136 7.55 -5.50 -7.05
C HIS A 136 7.01 -6.82 -6.49
N LEU A 137 6.69 -7.76 -7.38
CA LEU A 137 6.09 -9.05 -7.01
C LEU A 137 7.02 -9.90 -6.12
N GLU A 138 8.33 -9.75 -6.27
CA GLU A 138 9.33 -10.37 -5.40
C GLU A 138 9.26 -9.88 -3.95
N VAL A 139 8.88 -8.62 -3.73
CA VAL A 139 8.67 -8.06 -2.38
C VAL A 139 7.34 -8.57 -1.82
N GLN A 140 6.26 -8.47 -2.58
CA GLN A 140 4.95 -8.97 -2.14
C GLN A 140 4.97 -10.46 -1.78
N SER A 141 5.60 -11.30 -2.62
CA SER A 141 5.75 -12.73 -2.35
C SER A 141 6.57 -12.99 -1.08
N ALA A 142 7.65 -12.24 -0.85
CA ALA A 142 8.44 -12.34 0.38
C ALA A 142 7.64 -11.90 1.62
N VAL A 143 6.78 -10.89 1.50
CA VAL A 143 5.85 -10.47 2.57
C VAL A 143 4.86 -11.58 2.89
N ILE A 144 4.20 -12.16 1.89
CA ILE A 144 3.24 -13.26 2.08
C ILE A 144 3.91 -14.45 2.77
N GLU A 145 5.11 -14.83 2.33
CA GLU A 145 5.89 -15.90 2.97
C GLU A 145 6.25 -15.61 4.43
N LEU A 146 6.56 -14.35 4.76
CA LEU A 146 6.75 -13.93 6.15
C LEU A 146 5.44 -14.04 6.94
N VAL A 147 4.32 -13.55 6.38
CA VAL A 147 2.99 -13.61 7.01
C VAL A 147 2.61 -15.05 7.35
N ARG A 148 2.83 -16.01 6.43
CA ARG A 148 2.58 -17.45 6.67
C ARG A 148 3.32 -17.97 7.90
N VAL A 149 4.56 -17.53 8.14
CA VAL A 149 5.32 -17.88 9.35
C VAL A 149 4.74 -17.18 10.59
N LEU A 150 4.36 -15.91 10.46
CA LEU A 150 3.82 -15.10 11.56
C LEU A 150 2.45 -15.57 12.07
N MET A 151 1.72 -16.38 11.31
CA MET A 151 0.44 -16.97 11.75
C MET A 151 0.56 -17.88 12.98
N LYS A 152 1.77 -18.34 13.32
CA LYS A 152 2.04 -19.15 14.52
C LYS A 152 2.32 -18.32 15.78
N PHE A 153 2.27 -16.99 15.66
CA PHE A 153 2.67 -16.05 16.70
C PHE A 153 1.49 -15.25 17.25
N ASP A 154 1.74 -14.56 18.35
CA ASP A 154 0.77 -13.75 19.09
C ASP A 154 0.22 -12.54 18.30
N ILE A 155 0.86 -12.18 17.19
CA ILE A 155 0.44 -11.07 16.32
C ILE A 155 -0.46 -11.51 15.15
N ALA A 156 -0.78 -12.81 15.02
CA ALA A 156 -1.52 -13.34 13.89
C ALA A 156 -2.86 -12.64 13.68
N ASP A 157 -3.61 -12.41 14.76
CA ASP A 157 -4.95 -11.83 14.71
C ASP A 157 -4.91 -10.36 14.31
N ASP A 158 -3.89 -9.62 14.79
CA ASP A 158 -3.66 -8.23 14.38
C ASP A 158 -3.30 -8.15 12.88
N ILE A 159 -2.52 -9.10 12.36
CA ILE A 159 -2.18 -9.18 10.93
C ILE A 159 -3.43 -9.50 10.10
N LEU A 160 -4.22 -10.49 10.50
CA LEU A 160 -5.46 -10.84 9.80
C LEU A 160 -6.42 -9.66 9.74
N LEU A 161 -6.57 -8.93 10.86
CA LEU A 161 -7.38 -7.73 10.90
C LEU A 161 -6.85 -6.67 9.93
N ALA A 162 -5.55 -6.41 9.94
CA ALA A 162 -4.92 -5.45 9.03
C ALA A 162 -5.17 -5.83 7.56
N LEU A 163 -4.97 -7.09 7.17
CA LEU A 163 -5.26 -7.58 5.82
C LEU A 163 -6.73 -7.40 5.44
N ILE A 164 -7.66 -7.71 6.34
CA ILE A 164 -9.10 -7.55 6.12
C ILE A 164 -9.47 -6.07 5.96
N THR A 165 -8.82 -5.15 6.69
CA THR A 165 -9.05 -3.71 6.52
C THR A 165 -8.54 -3.19 5.18
N LEU A 166 -7.47 -3.77 4.62
CA LEU A 166 -6.95 -3.41 3.29
C LEU A 166 -7.90 -3.79 2.15
N LEU A 167 -8.80 -4.75 2.37
CA LEU A 167 -9.81 -5.13 1.39
C LEU A 167 -10.86 -4.03 1.17
N LYS A 168 -11.02 -3.09 2.11
CA LYS A 168 -11.92 -1.94 1.98
C LYS A 168 -11.12 -0.65 2.21
N PRO A 169 -10.39 -0.16 1.19
CA PRO A 169 -9.55 1.02 1.33
C PRO A 169 -10.38 2.25 1.71
N GLN A 170 -9.73 3.23 2.35
CA GLN A 170 -10.37 4.52 2.70
C GLN A 170 -10.79 5.34 1.46
N HIS A 171 -10.21 5.02 0.30
CA HIS A 171 -10.63 5.54 -0.99
C HIS A 171 -11.82 4.71 -1.48
N GLU A 172 -13.01 5.30 -1.49
CA GLU A 172 -14.19 4.65 -2.05
C GLU A 172 -14.00 4.41 -3.55
N ILE A 173 -14.36 3.21 -4.00
CA ILE A 173 -14.37 2.84 -5.42
C ILE A 173 -15.31 3.81 -6.16
N GLN A 174 -14.80 4.54 -7.14
CA GLN A 174 -15.54 5.60 -7.82
C GLN A 174 -16.37 5.06 -8.98
N LEU A 175 -17.36 4.21 -8.68
CA LEU A 175 -18.28 3.68 -9.70
C LEU A 175 -19.07 4.77 -10.43
N GLY A 176 -19.40 5.87 -9.75
CA GLY A 176 -20.19 6.98 -10.30
C GLY A 176 -19.62 7.62 -11.57
N LYS A 177 -18.29 7.65 -11.73
CA LYS A 177 -17.63 8.22 -12.92
C LYS A 177 -17.81 7.32 -14.16
N LEU A 178 -17.83 6.01 -13.97
CA LEU A 178 -18.05 5.02 -15.02
C LEU A 178 -19.50 5.02 -15.51
N PHE A 179 -20.47 5.27 -14.61
CA PHE A 179 -21.87 5.42 -15.01
C PHE A 179 -22.09 6.65 -15.90
N THR A 180 -21.38 7.75 -15.66
CA THR A 180 -21.51 8.97 -16.48
C THR A 180 -20.85 8.86 -17.85
N GLU A 181 -19.71 8.17 -17.96
CA GLU A 181 -19.03 7.92 -19.25
C GLU A 181 -19.86 6.99 -20.16
N ALA A 182 -20.55 5.99 -19.58
CA ALA A 182 -21.43 5.11 -20.34
C ALA A 182 -22.69 5.81 -20.89
N THR A 183 -23.09 6.96 -20.31
CA THR A 183 -24.23 7.75 -20.79
C THR A 183 -23.83 8.88 -21.74
N SER A 184 -22.56 9.29 -21.78
CA SER A 184 -22.09 10.34 -22.69
C SER A 184 -21.85 9.86 -24.12
N ASP A 185 -21.73 8.54 -24.34
CA ASP A 185 -21.59 7.95 -25.69
C ASP A 185 -22.94 7.80 -26.44
N HIS A 186 -23.97 8.56 -26.08
CA HIS A 186 -25.30 8.49 -26.70
C HIS A 186 -25.97 9.83 -27.06
N ASP A 187 -25.29 10.96 -26.93
CA ASP A 187 -25.85 12.29 -27.21
C ASP A 187 -25.09 13.09 -28.29
N ASP A 188 -24.62 12.43 -29.35
CA ASP A 188 -24.16 13.12 -30.57
C ASP A 188 -24.78 12.45 -31.81
N ASP A 189 -26.01 12.84 -32.15
CA ASP A 189 -26.54 12.98 -33.53
C ASP A 189 -28.05 13.26 -33.49
N ASP A 190 -28.45 14.53 -33.45
CA ASP A 190 -29.35 15.18 -34.43
C ASP A 190 -29.72 16.58 -33.91
N ASP A 191 -29.26 17.62 -34.60
CA ASP A 191 -30.21 18.60 -35.13
C ASP A 191 -29.52 19.56 -36.13
N ASN A 192 -29.94 19.36 -37.37
CA ASN A 192 -29.68 20.12 -38.59
C ASN A 192 -29.60 21.64 -38.40
N GLU A 193 -28.58 22.22 -39.03
CA GLU A 193 -28.58 23.61 -39.49
C GLU A 193 -29.76 23.87 -40.44
N ILE A 194 -30.67 24.77 -40.04
CA ILE A 194 -31.33 25.66 -41.00
C ILE A 194 -31.17 27.10 -40.48
N SER A 195 -30.24 27.81 -41.11
CA SER A 195 -30.17 29.28 -41.05
C SER A 195 -31.26 29.89 -41.93
N SER A 196 -31.98 30.91 -41.46
CA SER A 196 -31.98 32.26 -42.08
C SER A 196 -33.14 33.17 -41.62
N HIS A 197 -32.83 34.47 -41.61
CA HIS A 197 -33.70 35.65 -41.71
C HIS A 197 -34.12 36.44 -40.44
N THR A 198 -33.22 37.37 -40.07
CA THR A 198 -33.37 38.85 -40.07
C THR A 198 -34.62 39.53 -39.49
N ASN A 199 -34.37 40.42 -38.51
CA ASN A 199 -34.88 41.81 -38.28
C ASN A 199 -36.41 42.07 -38.38
N SER A 200 -37.07 42.88 -37.55
CA SER A 200 -36.65 44.06 -36.77
C SER A 200 -37.84 44.59 -35.97
N GLY A 201 -37.57 45.22 -34.83
CA GLY A 201 -38.22 46.44 -34.31
C GLY A 201 -39.69 46.40 -33.89
N ASP A 202 -39.98 46.77 -32.63
CA ASP A 202 -40.67 48.03 -32.32
C ASP A 202 -40.87 48.21 -30.80
N GLU A 203 -40.96 49.49 -30.41
CA GLU A 203 -40.88 50.08 -29.08
C GLU A 203 -42.14 49.95 -28.20
N GLU A 204 -41.89 50.09 -26.90
CA GLU A 204 -42.68 50.73 -25.82
C GLU A 204 -44.18 50.42 -25.59
N GLY A 205 -44.52 50.10 -24.33
CA GLY A 205 -45.90 50.14 -23.85
C GLY A 205 -46.13 49.65 -22.41
N HIS A 206 -46.19 50.59 -21.46
CA HIS A 206 -46.68 50.61 -20.07
C HIS A 206 -47.34 49.38 -19.36
N SER A 207 -46.82 49.14 -18.14
CA SER A 207 -47.49 49.13 -16.81
C SER A 207 -48.89 48.50 -16.60
N SER A 208 -48.96 47.47 -15.74
CA SER A 208 -49.86 47.37 -14.54
C SER A 208 -49.69 45.97 -13.91
N ARG A 209 -49.08 45.85 -12.72
CA ARG A 209 -49.70 45.86 -11.38
C ARG A 209 -50.85 44.85 -11.25
N LEU A 210 -50.63 43.80 -10.44
CA LEU A 210 -51.51 43.33 -9.34
C LEU A 210 -50.94 42.03 -8.72
N SER A 211 -50.49 42.12 -7.47
CA SER A 211 -50.62 41.02 -6.50
C SER A 211 -52.04 41.09 -5.90
N PRO A 212 -52.58 40.04 -5.23
CA PRO A 212 -52.19 39.86 -3.82
C PRO A 212 -52.25 38.41 -3.27
N ALA A 213 -51.59 38.25 -2.12
CA ALA A 213 -51.95 37.44 -0.93
C ALA A 213 -52.30 35.95 -1.12
N GLY A 214 -51.75 35.00 -0.37
CA GLY A 214 -51.28 35.04 1.01
C GLY A 214 -52.07 34.00 1.81
N SER A 215 -51.38 33.05 2.45
CA SER A 215 -51.86 32.37 3.65
C SER A 215 -50.70 31.69 4.39
N HIS A 216 -50.42 32.26 5.57
CA HIS A 216 -49.77 31.67 6.74
C HIS A 216 -50.58 30.42 7.22
N ASN A 217 -50.10 29.47 8.03
CA ASN A 217 -49.34 29.56 9.29
C ASN A 217 -48.89 28.14 9.72
N SER A 218 -47.63 27.95 10.13
CA SER A 218 -47.16 27.77 11.54
C SER A 218 -47.37 26.40 12.21
N TYR A 219 -46.28 25.75 12.62
CA TYR A 219 -46.09 25.19 13.98
C TYR A 219 -44.59 25.13 14.39
N ASN A 220 -44.27 26.00 15.35
CA ASN A 220 -43.25 26.08 16.43
C ASN A 220 -42.07 25.10 16.59
N ASN A 221 -40.86 25.70 16.60
CA ASN A 221 -39.85 25.81 17.69
C ASN A 221 -39.80 24.79 18.84
N ILE A 222 -38.62 24.19 19.06
CA ILE A 222 -38.01 23.91 20.38
C ILE A 222 -36.49 24.23 20.35
N SER A 223 -36.03 24.74 21.50
CA SER A 223 -34.84 25.51 21.85
C SER A 223 -33.46 24.84 21.74
N GLU A 224 -32.47 25.71 21.49
CA GLU A 224 -31.02 25.56 21.68
C GLU A 224 -30.60 25.32 23.15
N MET A 225 -29.48 24.62 23.34
CA MET A 225 -28.59 24.76 24.50
C MET A 225 -27.11 24.66 24.06
N LYS A 226 -26.35 25.72 24.32
CA LYS A 226 -24.88 25.82 24.21
C LYS A 226 -24.19 25.30 25.48
N PRO A 227 -22.90 24.93 25.39
CA PRO A 227 -21.97 25.17 26.48
C PRO A 227 -20.76 26.03 26.05
N THR A 228 -20.37 26.97 26.92
CA THR A 228 -19.10 27.71 26.93
C THR A 228 -18.45 27.56 28.34
N PRO A 229 -17.27 28.14 28.64
CA PRO A 229 -16.01 27.40 28.75
C PRO A 229 -15.43 27.42 30.18
N VAL A 230 -14.57 26.45 30.54
CA VAL A 230 -13.81 26.50 31.81
C VAL A 230 -12.34 26.82 31.52
N LYS A 231 -11.84 27.77 32.33
CA LYS A 231 -10.60 28.52 32.18
C LYS A 231 -9.35 27.74 32.61
N SER A 232 -8.28 28.09 31.92
CA SER A 232 -6.87 27.72 32.11
C SER A 232 -6.18 28.53 33.22
N THR A 233 -5.16 27.93 33.83
CA THR A 233 -4.16 28.64 34.64
C THR A 233 -2.72 28.23 34.25
N LYS A 234 -2.09 29.11 33.46
CA LYS A 234 -0.68 29.59 33.43
C LYS A 234 0.56 28.67 33.43
N LEU A 235 1.36 28.89 32.36
CA LEU A 235 2.84 29.10 32.22
C LEU A 235 3.77 27.87 32.45
N THR A 236 4.78 27.58 31.62
CA THR A 236 5.76 28.48 30.95
C THR A 236 6.40 27.83 29.71
N LYS A 237 6.84 28.70 28.79
CA LYS A 237 7.40 28.48 27.44
C LYS A 237 8.84 27.94 27.45
N LEU A 238 9.24 27.20 26.41
CA LEU A 238 10.46 27.50 25.65
C LEU A 238 10.21 27.21 24.16
N SER A 239 10.63 28.14 23.31
CA SER A 239 10.36 28.22 21.88
C SER A 239 11.68 28.37 21.15
N THR A 240 11.87 27.63 20.06
CA THR A 240 12.78 28.03 18.99
C THR A 240 12.16 27.65 17.65
N LYS A 241 11.66 28.67 16.95
CA LYS A 241 11.30 28.64 15.52
C LYS A 241 12.59 28.81 14.71
N GLN A 242 12.71 28.11 13.59
CA GLN A 242 13.62 28.50 12.51
C GLN A 242 12.83 28.85 11.26
N ALA A 243 13.21 29.99 10.71
CA ALA A 243 12.54 30.73 9.66
C ALA A 243 13.04 30.32 8.27
N ASN A 244 12.15 30.53 7.32
CA ASN A 244 12.28 30.34 5.89
C ASN A 244 13.03 31.55 5.28
N ILE A 245 14.11 31.33 4.52
CA ILE A 245 14.73 32.37 3.66
C ILE A 245 15.07 31.73 2.31
N ARG A 246 14.43 32.27 1.27
CA ARG A 246 14.88 32.20 -0.13
C ARG A 246 16.03 33.21 -0.30
N ASP A 247 17.12 32.83 -0.96
CA ASP A 247 17.65 33.56 -2.13
C ASP A 247 18.94 32.94 -2.72
N ARG A 248 18.91 32.87 -4.05
CA ARG A 248 19.97 33.12 -5.05
C ARG A 248 21.33 32.39 -5.00
N HIS A 249 21.59 31.75 -6.14
CA HIS A 249 22.87 31.50 -6.82
C HIS A 249 23.96 32.58 -6.61
N PRO A 250 25.24 32.17 -6.81
CA PRO A 250 25.93 32.63 -8.01
C PRO A 250 26.64 31.51 -8.79
N SER A 251 27.18 31.89 -9.93
CA SER A 251 27.61 31.08 -11.07
C SER A 251 29.13 31.21 -11.30
N ILE A 252 29.70 30.30 -12.12
CA ILE A 252 30.74 30.50 -13.18
C ILE A 252 31.95 29.54 -13.11
N CYS A 253 32.09 28.69 -14.14
CA CYS A 253 33.20 28.57 -15.12
C CYS A 253 32.91 27.35 -16.04
N LYS A 254 32.37 27.47 -17.28
CA LYS A 254 33.04 27.62 -18.61
C LYS A 254 34.30 26.75 -18.75
N THR A 255 34.49 25.87 -19.76
CA THR A 255 34.39 26.00 -21.23
C THR A 255 34.38 24.57 -21.84
N GLU A 256 33.65 24.23 -22.91
CA GLU A 256 34.10 24.20 -24.31
C GLU A 256 32.93 23.97 -25.30
N LYS A 257 33.12 24.40 -26.55
CA LYS A 257 32.11 24.72 -27.57
C LYS A 257 32.49 24.02 -28.89
N MET A 258 31.50 23.56 -29.68
CA MET A 258 31.34 23.76 -31.15
C MET A 258 30.23 22.85 -31.72
N MET A 259 29.10 23.43 -32.18
CA MET A 259 28.64 23.60 -33.59
C MET A 259 27.50 22.61 -33.94
N LYS A 260 26.23 23.05 -33.83
CA LYS A 260 25.31 23.46 -34.92
C LYS A 260 24.99 22.36 -35.94
N ASP A 261 23.76 21.83 -35.89
CA ASP A 261 22.82 22.02 -36.99
C ASP A 261 21.36 21.88 -36.56
N LYS A 262 20.52 22.77 -37.11
CA LYS A 262 19.07 22.81 -36.94
C LYS A 262 18.43 21.96 -38.02
N HIS A 263 17.56 21.02 -37.65
CA HIS A 263 16.42 20.65 -38.49
C HIS A 263 15.20 20.38 -37.63
N THR A 264 14.22 21.25 -37.83
CA THR A 264 12.85 21.19 -37.35
C THR A 264 12.16 19.97 -37.97
N LYS A 265 11.66 19.05 -37.14
CA LYS A 265 10.51 18.21 -37.49
C LYS A 265 9.57 18.16 -36.30
N HIS A 266 8.40 18.74 -36.50
CA HIS A 266 7.21 18.48 -35.72
C HIS A 266 6.97 16.98 -35.64
N HIS A 267 6.82 16.44 -34.43
CA HIS A 267 5.80 15.43 -34.20
C HIS A 267 5.28 15.52 -32.76
N SER A 268 3.97 15.71 -32.72
CA SER A 268 3.00 15.57 -31.65
C SER A 268 3.44 14.85 -30.38
N SER A 269 3.21 15.55 -29.27
CA SER A 269 3.02 15.04 -27.93
C SER A 269 1.90 14.00 -27.88
N ASP A 270 2.26 12.71 -27.84
CA ASP A 270 1.42 11.70 -27.18
C ASP A 270 1.97 11.50 -25.77
N SER A 271 1.50 12.32 -24.83
CA SER A 271 1.64 12.04 -23.41
C SER A 271 0.75 10.86 -23.08
N LYS A 272 1.28 9.63 -23.23
CA LYS A 272 0.80 8.49 -22.46
C LYS A 272 0.97 8.88 -20.99
N VAL A 273 -0.13 9.23 -20.34
CA VAL A 273 -0.18 9.21 -18.89
C VAL A 273 0.00 7.74 -18.52
N ASP A 274 1.19 7.36 -18.05
CA ASP A 274 1.37 6.09 -17.36
C ASP A 274 0.46 6.13 -16.14
N ASN A 275 -0.78 5.68 -16.30
CA ASN A 275 -1.73 5.49 -15.20
C ASN A 275 -1.24 4.32 -14.36
N GLN A 276 -0.25 4.57 -13.50
CA GLN A 276 0.14 3.61 -12.48
C GLN A 276 -1.07 3.35 -11.56
N PRO A 277 -1.31 2.09 -11.18
CA PRO A 277 -2.43 1.76 -10.30
C PRO A 277 -2.27 2.48 -8.97
N LEU A 278 -3.39 2.91 -8.36
CA LEU A 278 -3.35 3.52 -7.05
C LEU A 278 -2.77 2.51 -6.03
N PRO A 279 -1.80 2.90 -5.18
CA PRO A 279 -1.17 2.00 -4.20
C PRO A 279 -2.17 1.25 -3.31
N VAL A 280 -3.28 1.90 -2.95
CA VAL A 280 -4.36 1.31 -2.14
C VAL A 280 -5.04 0.12 -2.82
N PHE A 281 -5.16 0.12 -4.15
CA PHE A 281 -5.76 -1.00 -4.89
C PHE A 281 -4.75 -2.13 -5.10
N VAL A 282 -3.46 -1.81 -5.22
CA VAL A 282 -2.38 -2.81 -5.20
C VAL A 282 -2.36 -3.53 -3.85
N GLN A 283 -2.45 -2.78 -2.74
CA GLN A 283 -2.59 -3.35 -1.40
C GLN A 283 -3.82 -4.23 -1.26
N GLN A 284 -4.97 -3.79 -1.78
CA GLN A 284 -6.23 -4.55 -1.76
C GLN A 284 -6.06 -5.92 -2.44
N ALA A 285 -5.46 -5.95 -3.65
CA ALA A 285 -5.20 -7.20 -4.38
C ALA A 285 -4.22 -8.11 -3.63
N ALA A 286 -3.11 -7.55 -3.14
CA ALA A 286 -2.10 -8.30 -2.41
C ALA A 286 -2.65 -8.87 -1.09
N ALA A 287 -3.51 -8.13 -0.39
CA ALA A 287 -4.20 -8.58 0.82
C ALA A 287 -5.18 -9.71 0.52
N ALA A 288 -6.00 -9.59 -0.55
CA ALA A 288 -6.91 -10.66 -0.98
C ALA A 288 -6.15 -11.95 -1.32
N LYS A 289 -5.05 -11.83 -2.07
CA LYS A 289 -4.16 -12.95 -2.38
C LYS A 289 -3.55 -13.59 -1.14
N CYS A 290 -3.11 -12.78 -0.18
CA CYS A 290 -2.57 -13.27 1.08
C CYS A 290 -3.61 -14.05 1.87
N LEU A 291 -4.82 -13.52 2.04
CA LEU A 291 -5.93 -14.18 2.74
C LEU A 291 -6.34 -15.49 2.05
N HIS A 292 -6.34 -15.54 0.72
CA HIS A 292 -6.59 -16.77 -0.04
C HIS A 292 -5.57 -17.87 0.30
N ILE A 293 -4.27 -17.55 0.23
CA ILE A 293 -3.18 -18.50 0.54
C ILE A 293 -3.27 -18.97 2.00
N LEU A 294 -3.53 -18.05 2.94
CA LEU A 294 -3.68 -18.39 4.35
C LEU A 294 -4.88 -19.31 4.61
N SER A 295 -5.98 -19.11 3.88
CA SER A 295 -7.18 -19.96 3.97
C SER A 295 -6.89 -21.38 3.47
N GLN A 296 -6.08 -21.51 2.41
CA GLN A 296 -5.63 -22.80 1.88
C GLN A 296 -4.66 -23.52 2.82
N ASP A 297 -3.78 -22.78 3.48
CA ASP A 297 -2.77 -23.35 4.38
C ASP A 297 -3.36 -23.97 5.65
N SER A 298 -4.47 -23.41 6.17
CA SER A 298 -5.06 -23.88 7.43
C SER A 298 -6.56 -23.61 7.54
N PRO A 299 -7.39 -24.64 7.74
CA PRO A 299 -8.83 -24.46 8.00
C PRO A 299 -9.12 -23.60 9.23
N THR A 300 -8.26 -23.66 10.27
CA THR A 300 -8.43 -22.86 11.48
C THR A 300 -8.23 -21.36 11.22
N ILE A 301 -7.29 -21.01 10.35
CA ILE A 301 -7.04 -19.64 9.91
C ILE A 301 -8.17 -19.20 8.98
N SER A 302 -8.58 -20.06 8.05
CA SER A 302 -9.72 -19.82 7.15
C SER A 302 -11.00 -19.46 7.91
N ILE A 303 -11.37 -20.26 8.92
CA ILE A 303 -12.51 -19.96 9.81
C ILE A 303 -12.30 -18.62 10.51
N LYS A 304 -11.09 -18.35 11.06
CA LYS A 304 -10.82 -17.08 11.73
C LYS A 304 -10.98 -15.88 10.79
N ILE A 305 -10.49 -15.98 9.55
CA ILE A 305 -10.67 -14.96 8.50
C ILE A 305 -12.16 -14.68 8.26
N ILE A 306 -12.98 -15.72 8.17
CA ILE A 306 -14.44 -15.60 8.03
C ILE A 306 -15.05 -14.90 9.25
N LYS A 307 -14.71 -15.35 10.47
CA LYS A 307 -15.18 -14.76 11.73
C LYS A 307 -14.81 -13.29 11.89
N MET A 308 -13.77 -12.83 11.21
CA MET A 308 -13.35 -11.44 11.22
C MET A 308 -14.05 -10.59 10.13
N GLY A 309 -15.07 -11.13 9.45
CA GLY A 309 -15.90 -10.40 8.50
C GLY A 309 -15.30 -10.28 7.10
N ALA A 310 -14.37 -11.17 6.72
CA ALA A 310 -13.69 -11.09 5.43
C ALA A 310 -14.63 -11.19 4.21
N ILE A 311 -15.77 -11.89 4.31
CA ILE A 311 -16.67 -12.11 3.18
C ILE A 311 -17.19 -10.81 2.57
N SER A 312 -17.69 -9.89 3.41
CA SER A 312 -18.19 -8.58 2.94
C SER A 312 -17.09 -7.76 2.27
N ASN A 313 -15.88 -7.77 2.83
CA ASN A 313 -14.76 -7.00 2.30
C ASN A 313 -14.17 -7.63 1.02
N LEU A 314 -14.20 -8.96 0.89
CA LEU A 314 -13.83 -9.63 -0.36
C LEU A 314 -14.84 -9.34 -1.46
N LEU A 315 -16.14 -9.33 -1.16
CA LEU A 315 -17.17 -8.90 -2.12
C LEU A 315 -16.94 -7.45 -2.56
N TYR A 316 -16.63 -6.56 -1.61
CA TYR A 316 -16.26 -5.18 -1.91
C TYR A 316 -15.08 -5.09 -2.88
N ALA A 317 -14.00 -5.84 -2.63
CA ALA A 317 -12.83 -5.87 -3.50
C ALA A 317 -13.11 -6.51 -4.87
N MET A 318 -14.00 -7.49 -4.95
CA MET A 318 -14.45 -8.11 -6.20
C MET A 318 -15.19 -7.11 -7.11
N GLY A 319 -15.90 -6.14 -6.52
CA GLY A 319 -16.56 -5.05 -7.24
C GLY A 319 -15.65 -3.88 -7.65
N ASN A 320 -14.33 -3.96 -7.42
CA ASN A 320 -13.41 -2.87 -7.76
C ASN A 320 -13.07 -2.78 -9.26
N LEU A 321 -13.87 -2.05 -10.02
CA LEU A 321 -13.63 -1.82 -11.46
C LEU A 321 -12.38 -0.97 -11.76
N GLU A 322 -11.83 -0.25 -10.77
CA GLU A 322 -10.63 0.58 -10.97
C GLU A 322 -9.35 -0.26 -11.03
N PHE A 323 -9.37 -1.51 -10.54
CA PHE A 323 -8.20 -2.38 -10.55
C PHE A 323 -8.54 -3.87 -10.75
N PRO A 324 -8.39 -4.38 -11.99
CA PRO A 324 -8.77 -5.76 -12.33
C PRO A 324 -8.08 -6.87 -11.52
N ASP A 325 -6.82 -6.66 -11.10
CA ASP A 325 -6.12 -7.66 -10.29
C ASP A 325 -6.74 -7.78 -8.88
N ALA A 326 -7.22 -6.69 -8.28
CA ALA A 326 -7.97 -6.78 -7.01
C ALA A 326 -9.23 -7.62 -7.17
N GLN A 327 -9.98 -7.43 -8.26
CA GLN A 327 -11.18 -8.23 -8.54
C GLN A 327 -10.84 -9.71 -8.66
N ARG A 328 -9.79 -10.02 -9.44
CA ARG A 328 -9.32 -11.39 -9.64
C ARG A 328 -8.90 -12.05 -8.34
N GLN A 329 -8.04 -11.41 -7.54
CA GLN A 329 -7.55 -11.99 -6.29
C GLN A 329 -8.69 -12.17 -5.27
N ALA A 330 -9.63 -11.22 -5.18
CA ALA A 330 -10.78 -11.32 -4.30
C ALA A 330 -11.76 -12.42 -4.73
N SER A 331 -11.99 -12.57 -6.04
CA SER A 331 -12.82 -13.62 -6.62
C SER A 331 -12.25 -15.02 -6.33
N LEU A 332 -10.94 -15.21 -6.53
CA LEU A 332 -10.27 -16.48 -6.19
C LEU A 332 -10.33 -16.78 -4.68
N ALA A 333 -10.19 -15.76 -3.83
CA ALA A 333 -10.36 -15.90 -2.39
C ALA A 333 -11.77 -16.37 -2.02
N LEU A 334 -12.81 -15.70 -2.55
CA LEU A 334 -14.21 -16.03 -2.30
C LEU A 334 -14.57 -17.41 -2.82
N GLU A 335 -14.13 -17.76 -4.03
CA GLU A 335 -14.46 -19.04 -4.65
C GLU A 335 -13.94 -20.21 -3.81
N TYR A 336 -12.72 -20.09 -3.27
CA TYR A 336 -12.18 -21.09 -2.37
C TYR A 336 -13.05 -21.24 -1.11
N LEU A 337 -13.48 -20.13 -0.52
CA LEU A 337 -14.33 -20.15 0.67
C LEU A 337 -15.71 -20.74 0.39
N CYS A 338 -16.36 -20.39 -0.74
CA CYS A 338 -17.63 -20.96 -1.16
C CYS A 338 -17.54 -22.47 -1.38
N LYS A 339 -16.48 -22.93 -2.06
CA LYS A 339 -16.24 -24.37 -2.29
C LYS A 339 -15.95 -25.14 -1.00
N THR A 340 -15.34 -24.48 -0.02
CA THR A 340 -14.97 -25.10 1.25
C THR A 340 -16.13 -25.12 2.24
N TYR A 341 -16.96 -24.08 2.28
CA TYR A 341 -18.02 -23.88 3.26
C TYR A 341 -19.35 -23.60 2.57
N THR A 342 -20.28 -24.56 2.60
CA THR A 342 -21.59 -24.46 1.95
C THR A 342 -22.43 -23.29 2.45
N LEU A 343 -22.31 -22.93 3.74
CA LEU A 343 -23.00 -21.77 4.29
C LEU A 343 -22.47 -20.46 3.70
N ILE A 344 -21.16 -20.38 3.41
CA ILE A 344 -20.59 -19.21 2.75
C ILE A 344 -21.09 -19.11 1.31
N ASP A 345 -21.18 -20.22 0.59
CA ASP A 345 -21.73 -20.24 -0.76
C ASP A 345 -23.16 -19.68 -0.80
N GLN A 346 -24.00 -20.08 0.16
CA GLN A 346 -25.37 -19.56 0.30
C GLN A 346 -25.39 -18.05 0.58
N VAL A 347 -24.59 -17.59 1.55
CA VAL A 347 -24.49 -16.16 1.91
C VAL A 347 -24.02 -15.32 0.73
N VAL A 348 -23.03 -15.82 -0.02
CA VAL A 348 -22.46 -15.15 -1.18
C VAL A 348 -23.49 -15.12 -2.33
N ASN A 349 -24.18 -16.22 -2.59
CA ASN A 349 -25.26 -16.30 -3.58
C ASN A 349 -26.42 -15.32 -3.26
N GLU A 350 -26.85 -15.24 -2.01
CA GLU A 350 -27.87 -14.27 -1.57
C GLU A 350 -27.41 -12.82 -1.75
N ALA A 351 -26.12 -12.53 -1.49
CA ALA A 351 -25.58 -11.19 -1.57
C ALA A 351 -25.44 -10.67 -3.02
N MET A 352 -24.98 -11.51 -3.94
CA MET A 352 -24.72 -11.11 -5.33
C MET A 352 -25.89 -11.42 -6.29
N GLY A 353 -26.77 -12.33 -5.89
CA GLY A 353 -27.86 -12.85 -6.72
C GLY A 353 -27.46 -14.06 -7.57
N PRO A 354 -28.42 -14.93 -7.94
CA PRO A 354 -28.14 -16.24 -8.52
C PRO A 354 -27.46 -16.19 -9.89
N VAL A 355 -27.81 -15.20 -10.71
CA VAL A 355 -27.22 -15.06 -12.06
C VAL A 355 -25.73 -14.72 -11.96
N LEU A 356 -25.40 -13.71 -11.15
CA LEU A 356 -24.01 -13.28 -10.93
C LEU A 356 -23.20 -14.38 -10.25
N HIS A 357 -23.80 -15.10 -9.28
CA HIS A 357 -23.17 -16.22 -8.60
C HIS A 357 -22.83 -17.39 -9.53
N GLU A 358 -23.76 -17.80 -10.40
CA GLU A 358 -23.53 -18.88 -11.34
C GLU A 358 -22.35 -18.59 -12.29
N GLU A 359 -22.27 -17.36 -12.81
CA GLU A 359 -21.18 -16.94 -13.69
C GLU A 359 -19.84 -16.87 -12.95
N PHE A 360 -19.85 -16.33 -11.72
CA PHE A 360 -18.69 -16.26 -10.83
C PHE A 360 -18.11 -17.65 -10.51
N ILE A 361 -18.94 -18.60 -10.09
CA ILE A 361 -18.48 -19.96 -9.73
C ILE A 361 -17.90 -20.68 -10.95
N LYS A 362 -18.43 -20.40 -12.15
CA LYS A 362 -17.95 -21.01 -13.39
C LYS A 362 -16.56 -20.52 -13.78
N ASN A 363 -16.28 -19.22 -13.65
CA ASN A 363 -15.05 -18.59 -14.13
C ASN A 363 -14.48 -17.54 -13.14
N PRO A 364 -14.07 -17.93 -11.93
CA PRO A 364 -13.68 -16.98 -10.88
C PRO A 364 -12.43 -16.16 -11.23
N ASP A 365 -11.56 -16.67 -12.10
CA ASP A 365 -10.29 -16.03 -12.45
C ASP A 365 -10.37 -15.01 -13.58
N SER A 366 -11.52 -14.92 -14.26
CA SER A 366 -11.70 -14.17 -15.51
C SER A 366 -13.04 -13.44 -15.60
N TYR A 367 -13.99 -13.71 -14.70
CA TYR A 367 -15.30 -13.07 -14.68
C TYR A 367 -15.25 -11.54 -14.63
N TYR A 368 -14.24 -10.97 -13.97
CA TYR A 368 -14.04 -9.53 -13.88
C TYR A 368 -13.98 -8.82 -15.24
N LEU A 369 -13.63 -9.53 -16.32
CA LEU A 369 -13.62 -9.01 -17.69
C LEU A 369 -15.01 -8.71 -18.25
N GLN A 370 -16.05 -9.29 -17.65
CA GLN A 370 -17.45 -9.17 -18.05
C GLN A 370 -18.29 -8.41 -17.01
N MET A 371 -17.68 -7.96 -15.92
CA MET A 371 -18.35 -7.31 -14.81
C MET A 371 -18.95 -5.97 -15.25
N THR A 372 -20.28 -5.86 -15.16
CA THR A 372 -20.96 -4.59 -15.43
C THR A 372 -20.87 -3.64 -14.22
N PRO A 373 -20.96 -2.31 -14.43
CA PRO A 373 -21.03 -1.34 -13.34
C PRO A 373 -22.15 -1.61 -12.33
N LEU A 374 -23.30 -2.13 -12.78
CA LEU A 374 -24.41 -2.50 -11.90
C LEU A 374 -24.07 -3.71 -11.02
N GLN A 375 -23.46 -4.76 -11.59
CA GLN A 375 -23.02 -5.92 -10.81
C GLN A 375 -21.92 -5.52 -9.81
N ALA A 376 -20.99 -4.67 -10.24
CA ALA A 376 -19.95 -4.13 -9.37
C ALA A 376 -20.54 -3.30 -8.21
N ASP A 377 -21.55 -2.47 -8.47
CA ASP A 377 -22.26 -1.71 -7.43
C ASP A 377 -22.97 -2.62 -6.42
N VAL A 378 -23.63 -3.69 -6.87
CA VAL A 378 -24.23 -4.71 -5.98
C VAL A 378 -23.18 -5.30 -5.03
N LEU A 379 -21.99 -5.60 -5.54
CA LEU A 379 -20.89 -6.16 -4.76
C LEU A 379 -20.29 -5.13 -3.78
N VAL A 380 -20.09 -3.88 -4.20
CA VAL A 380 -19.53 -2.81 -3.36
C VAL A 380 -20.50 -2.36 -2.28
N SER A 381 -21.80 -2.34 -2.58
CA SER A 381 -22.88 -1.94 -1.67
C SER A 381 -23.41 -3.09 -0.80
N ASN A 382 -22.74 -4.25 -0.82
CA ASN A 382 -23.17 -5.42 -0.05
C ASN A 382 -23.28 -5.12 1.45
N ARG A 383 -24.25 -5.78 2.11
CA ARG A 383 -24.50 -5.65 3.56
C ARG A 383 -24.31 -6.98 4.28
N VAL A 384 -23.43 -7.83 3.75
CA VAL A 384 -23.15 -9.13 4.36
C VAL A 384 -22.56 -8.90 5.74
N ASN A 385 -23.21 -9.44 6.76
CA ASN A 385 -22.70 -9.46 8.13
C ASN A 385 -22.71 -10.90 8.64
N PHE A 386 -21.80 -11.71 8.09
CA PHE A 386 -21.64 -13.11 8.45
C PHE A 386 -20.34 -13.30 9.24
N ILE A 387 -20.47 -13.78 10.47
CA ILE A 387 -19.36 -13.95 11.43
C ILE A 387 -19.07 -15.45 11.66
N GLY A 388 -19.64 -16.38 10.88
CA GLY A 388 -19.23 -17.79 10.92
C GLY A 388 -19.41 -18.48 12.27
N ASP A 389 -20.38 -18.06 13.10
CA ASP A 389 -20.68 -18.72 14.38
C ASP A 389 -21.22 -20.15 14.20
N GLU A 390 -21.70 -20.47 13.00
CA GLU A 390 -22.29 -21.76 12.61
C GLU A 390 -21.31 -22.67 11.82
N LEU A 391 -20.04 -22.26 11.64
CA LEU A 391 -19.01 -22.96 10.85
C LEU A 391 -18.11 -23.90 11.67
#